data_AF-A0A962G299-F1
#
_entry.id   AF-A0A962G299-F1
#
_cell.length_a   1.000
_cell.length_b   1.000
_cell.length_c   1.000
_cell.angle_alpha   90.00
_cell.angle_beta   90.00
_cell.angle_gamma   90.00
#
_symmetry.space_group_name_H-M   'P 1'
#
loop_
_entity.id
_entity.type
_entity.pdbx_description
1 polymer ?
#
loop_
_entity_poly.entity_id
_entity_poly.type
_entity_poly.pdbx_seq_one_letter_code
_entity_poly.pdbx_strand_id
1 'polypeptide(L)'
;MSEHIEKRRWPRRQVSIAVVVPRSGGEPHTHVVDLSEGGACLQWEFPEGIAVGERLRLRFLMVAGQDLEIDAEVVRVDASHA
;
A
#
# COMPACT_ATOMS: atom_id res chain seq x y z
N MET A 1 25.16 -19.75 7.24
CA MET A 1 23.71 -19.46 7.38
C MET A 1 23.61 -17.97 7.67
N SER A 2 23.23 -17.15 6.69
CA SER A 2 23.09 -15.71 6.92
C SER A 2 21.79 -15.47 7.66
N GLU A 3 21.87 -15.01 8.90
CA GLU A 3 20.72 -14.49 9.63
C GLU A 3 20.17 -13.28 8.86
N HIS A 4 18.93 -13.38 8.38
CA HIS A 4 18.21 -12.21 7.89
C HIS A 4 17.91 -11.32 9.09
N ILE A 5 18.79 -10.35 9.33
CA ILE A 5 18.54 -9.29 10.30
C ILE A 5 17.33 -8.49 9.78
N GLU A 6 16.21 -8.60 10.48
CA GLU A 6 15.02 -7.79 10.26
C GLU A 6 15.39 -6.32 10.46
N LYS A 7 15.32 -5.54 9.37
CA LYS A 7 15.68 -4.11 9.37
C LYS A 7 14.48 -3.21 9.68
N ARG A 8 13.27 -3.76 9.76
CA ARG A 8 12.05 -2.97 9.97
C ARG A 8 11.95 -2.53 11.42
N ARG A 9 11.67 -1.23 11.61
CA ARG A 9 11.38 -0.65 12.92
C ARG A 9 10.07 -1.19 13.52
N TRP A 10 9.08 -1.45 12.66
CA TRP A 10 7.76 -1.91 13.05
C TRP A 10 7.46 -3.28 12.44
N PRO A 11 6.91 -4.24 13.22
CA PRO A 11 6.44 -5.49 12.66
C PRO A 11 5.27 -5.22 11.71
N ARG A 12 5.17 -6.03 10.64
CA ARG A 12 4.06 -5.95 9.68
C ARG A 12 3.07 -7.08 9.92
N ARG A 13 1.78 -6.79 9.81
CA ARG A 13 0.69 -7.78 9.86
C ARG A 13 0.17 -8.01 8.45
N GLN A 14 0.05 -9.28 8.09
CA GLN A 14 -0.62 -9.69 6.85
C GLN A 14 -2.11 -9.39 6.95
N VAL A 15 -2.66 -8.76 5.92
CA VAL A 15 -4.07 -8.38 5.84
C VAL A 15 -4.56 -8.52 4.39
N SER A 16 -5.87 -8.46 4.21
CA SER A 16 -6.48 -8.26 2.89
C SER A 16 -7.55 -7.19 3.03
N ILE A 17 -7.20 -5.95 2.69
CA ILE A 17 -8.08 -4.79 2.82
C ILE A 17 -8.18 -4.12 1.45
N ALA A 18 -9.39 -3.87 0.98
CA ALA A 18 -9.60 -3.11 -0.24
C ALA A 18 -9.24 -1.63 -0.01
N VAL A 19 -8.48 -1.07 -0.94
CA VAL A 19 -8.07 0.33 -0.91
C VAL A 19 -8.28 0.95 -2.28
N VAL A 20 -8.79 2.18 -2.28
CA VAL A 20 -8.91 3.02 -3.47
C VAL A 20 -7.77 4.02 -3.45
N VAL A 21 -7.12 4.22 -4.60
CA VAL A 21 -6.08 5.23 -4.76
C VAL A 21 -6.56 6.26 -5.78
N PRO A 22 -7.20 7.36 -5.37
CA PRO A 22 -7.72 8.35 -6.30
C PRO A 22 -6.58 8.99 -7.12
N ARG A 23 -6.72 9.00 -8.45
CA ARG A 23 -5.77 9.65 -9.38
C ARG A 23 -6.51 10.44 -10.46
N SER A 24 -5.80 11.34 -11.12
CA SER A 24 -6.30 12.03 -12.30
C SER A 24 -6.55 11.01 -13.42
N GLY A 25 -7.82 10.63 -13.63
CA GLY A 25 -8.23 9.63 -14.62
C GLY A 25 -8.98 8.42 -14.05
N GLY A 26 -9.11 8.30 -12.72
CA GLY A 26 -9.96 7.27 -12.11
C GLY A 26 -9.61 6.95 -10.65
N GLU A 27 -10.36 6.00 -10.11
CA GLU A 27 -10.19 5.47 -8.75
C GLU A 27 -9.82 3.98 -8.83
N PRO A 28 -8.56 3.63 -9.15
CA PRO A 28 -8.13 2.24 -9.18
C PRO A 28 -8.35 1.57 -7.82
N HIS A 29 -9.01 0.42 -7.86
CA HIS A 29 -9.15 -0.48 -6.73
C HIS A 29 -7.90 -1.37 -6.66
N THR A 30 -7.31 -1.45 -5.47
CA THR A 30 -6.17 -2.31 -5.15
C THR A 30 -6.38 -2.90 -3.76
N HIS A 31 -5.45 -3.75 -3.31
CA HIS A 31 -5.54 -4.41 -2.01
C HIS A 31 -4.25 -4.21 -1.22
N VAL A 32 -4.40 -3.89 0.06
CA VAL A 32 -3.30 -3.92 1.02
C VAL A 32 -3.05 -5.35 1.44
N VAL A 33 -1.82 -5.81 1.24
CA VAL A 33 -1.37 -7.18 1.60
C VAL A 33 -0.74 -7.23 2.98
N ASP A 34 -0.13 -6.14 3.41
CA ASP A 34 0.35 -6.00 4.78
C ASP A 34 0.35 -4.55 5.27
N LEU A 35 0.31 -4.37 6.59
CA LEU A 35 0.34 -3.07 7.25
C LEU A 35 1.22 -3.07 8.50
N SER A 36 1.70 -1.88 8.86
CA SER A 36 2.39 -1.59 10.11
C SER A 36 2.09 -0.16 10.52
N GLU A 37 2.50 0.24 11.72
CA GLU A 37 2.42 1.63 12.18
C GLU A 37 3.20 2.61 11.28
N GLY A 38 4.19 2.12 10.52
CA GLY A 38 5.02 2.93 9.64
C GLY A 38 4.64 2.87 8.15
N GLY A 39 3.61 2.12 7.75
CA GLY A 39 3.22 2.04 6.35
C GLY A 39 2.50 0.76 5.94
N ALA A 40 2.06 0.75 4.68
CA ALA A 40 1.29 -0.33 4.05
C ALA A 40 2.00 -0.85 2.78
N CYS A 41 1.75 -2.10 2.40
CA CYS A 41 2.17 -2.68 1.13
C CYS A 41 0.93 -2.98 0.31
N LEU A 42 0.88 -2.48 -0.91
CA LEU A 42 -0.25 -2.63 -1.81
C LEU A 42 0.15 -3.59 -2.94
N GLN A 43 -0.75 -4.52 -3.28
CA GLN A 43 -0.64 -5.32 -4.49
C GLN A 43 -1.48 -4.67 -5.59
N TRP A 44 -0.81 -4.19 -6.63
CA TRP A 44 -1.41 -3.33 -7.64
C TRP A 44 -1.09 -3.85 -9.04
N GLU A 45 -2.13 -4.21 -9.79
CA GLU A 45 -2.01 -4.78 -11.15
C GLU A 45 -1.67 -3.74 -12.23
N PHE A 46 -1.87 -2.44 -11.96
CA PHE A 46 -1.64 -1.35 -12.92
C PHE A 46 -0.90 -0.17 -12.27
N PRO A 47 0.38 -0.31 -11.91
CA PRO A 47 1.17 0.77 -11.31
C PRO A 47 1.65 1.81 -12.33
N GLU A 48 1.11 1.85 -13.55
CA GLU A 48 1.60 2.76 -14.59
C GLU A 48 1.63 4.20 -14.07
N GLY A 49 2.83 4.79 -14.14
CA GLY A 49 3.09 6.14 -13.69
C GLY A 49 3.16 6.35 -12.17
N ILE A 50 3.39 5.32 -11.35
CA ILE A 50 3.70 5.50 -9.92
C ILE A 50 5.21 5.59 -9.73
N ALA A 51 5.68 6.71 -9.16
CA ALA A 51 7.09 6.92 -8.86
C ALA A 51 7.39 6.83 -7.35
N VAL A 52 8.61 6.41 -7.00
CA VAL A 52 9.12 6.57 -5.64
C VAL A 52 9.18 8.07 -5.30
N GLY A 53 8.69 8.44 -4.12
CA GLY A 53 8.52 9.82 -3.66
C GLY A 53 7.18 10.44 -4.05
N GLU A 54 6.36 9.77 -4.87
CA GLU A 54 5.02 10.25 -5.19
C GLU A 54 4.13 10.21 -3.94
N ARG A 55 3.36 11.28 -3.73
CA ARG A 55 2.36 11.36 -2.67
C ARG A 55 1.03 10.82 -3.19
N LEU A 56 0.47 9.88 -2.43
CA LEU A 56 -0.81 9.25 -2.72
C LEU A 56 -1.79 9.52 -1.58
N ARG A 57 -3.07 9.66 -1.92
CA ARG A 57 -4.14 9.52 -0.95
C ARG A 57 -4.69 8.12 -1.03
N LEU A 58 -4.71 7.41 0.09
CA LEU A 58 -5.23 6.06 0.20
C LEU A 58 -6.58 6.11 0.91
N ARG A 59 -7.63 5.57 0.30
CA ARG A 59 -8.94 5.40 0.93
C ARG A 59 -9.18 3.93 1.23
N PHE A 60 -9.06 3.55 2.50
CA PHE A 60 -9.29 2.20 2.99
C PHE A 60 -10.79 1.97 3.12
N LEU A 61 -11.30 0.94 2.46
CA LEU A 61 -12.71 0.57 2.55
C LEU A 61 -12.88 -0.40 3.73
N MET A 62 -13.58 0.05 4.76
CA MET A 62 -13.82 -0.72 5.98
C MET A 62 -15.23 -1.31 6.00
N VAL A 63 -15.47 -2.19 6.95
CA VAL A 63 -16.80 -2.77 7.19
C VAL A 63 -17.83 -1.70 7.53
N ALA A 64 -19.10 -2.02 7.31
CA ALA A 64 -20.23 -1.12 7.59
C ALA A 64 -20.23 0.20 6.79
N GLY A 65 -19.55 0.24 5.64
CA GLY A 65 -19.55 1.39 4.74
C GLY A 65 -18.72 2.57 5.26
N GLN A 66 -17.85 2.33 6.25
CA GLN A 66 -16.90 3.32 6.71
C GLN A 66 -15.66 3.33 5.80
N ASP A 67 -15.06 4.50 5.65
CA ASP A 67 -13.77 4.66 4.99
C ASP A 67 -12.78 5.41 5.88
N LEU A 68 -11.50 5.18 5.62
CA LEU A 68 -10.40 5.88 6.26
C LEU A 68 -9.47 6.40 5.18
N GLU A 69 -9.25 7.72 5.15
CA GLU A 69 -8.31 8.35 4.23
C GLU A 69 -6.96 8.62 4.91
N ILE A 70 -5.87 8.25 4.25
CA ILE A 70 -4.50 8.47 4.73
C ILE A 70 -3.66 9.01 3.58
N ASP A 71 -2.94 10.10 3.84
CA ASP A 71 -1.89 10.58 2.94
C ASP A 71 -0.62 9.72 3.13
N ALA A 72 -0.06 9.25 2.03
CA ALA A 72 1.09 8.36 2.00
C ALA A 72 2.12 8.82 0.96
N GLU A 73 3.36 8.35 1.12
CA GLU A 73 4.43 8.53 0.15
C GLU A 73 4.93 7.17 -0.32
N VAL A 74 5.14 7.01 -1.63
CA VAL A 74 5.65 5.78 -2.21
C VAL A 74 7.14 5.65 -1.89
N VAL A 75 7.49 4.77 -0.96
CA VAL A 75 8.89 4.55 -0.56
C VAL A 75 9.62 3.50 -1.41
N ARG A 76 8.87 2.60 -2.06
CA ARG A 76 9.39 1.53 -2.91
C ARG A 76 8.31 1.03 -3.85
N VAL A 77 8.69 0.76 -5.10
CA VAL A 77 7.89 0.00 -6.06
C VAL A 77 8.67 -1.26 -6.40
N ASP A 78 8.01 -2.40 -6.44
CA ASP A 78 8.62 -3.67 -6.78
C ASP A 78 7.74 -4.40 -7.81
N ALA A 79 8.33 -4.74 -8.96
CA ALA A 79 7.63 -5.41 -10.05
C ALA A 79 7.70 -6.95 -9.96
N SER A 80 8.31 -7.50 -8.90
CA SER A 80 8.60 -8.93 -8.79
C SER A 80 7.39 -9.83 -8.44
N HIS A 81 6.17 -9.30 -8.44
CA HIS A 81 4.93 -10.05 -8.22
C HIS A 81 3.96 -9.88 -9.40
N ALA A 82 4.45 -10.03 -10.63
CA ALA A 82 3.64 -10.16 -11.84
C ALA A 82 3.44 -11.63 -12.19
#